data_AF-A0A9E6WAY2-F1
#
_entry.id   AF-A0A9E6WAY2-F1
#
_cell.length_a   1.000
_cell.length_b   1.000
_cell.length_c   1.000
_cell.angle_alpha   90.00
_cell.angle_beta   90.00
_cell.angle_gamma   90.00
#
_symmetry.space_group_name_H-M   'P 1'
#
loop_
_entity.id
_entity.type
_entity.pdbx_description
1 polymer ?
#
loop_
_entity_poly.entity_id
_entity_poly.type
_entity_poly.pdbx_seq_one_letter_code
_entity_poly.pdbx_strand_id
1 'polypeptide(L)'
;MTETLTFGLLAFTSLFTLINPLGTMPVFMAMTSELSVEERNRTARKASVVAFFTIIAFALTGQLLFNFFGISVNSFRVVGGIIFFIMGMDMLQARLSQVKIRDNEVKSYVSDISITPLAIPMICGPGAITTVILLMEDANTIPKKLTLFVAIFLIMLLTYII
;
A
#
# COMPACT_ATOMS: atom_id res chain seq x y z
N MET A 1 -0.21 -22.62 16.00
CA MET A 1 -0.31 -21.22 16.50
C MET A 1 0.96 -20.43 16.20
N THR A 2 2.15 -20.98 16.44
CA THR A 2 3.43 -20.30 16.16
C THR A 2 3.60 -19.90 14.69
N GLU A 3 3.31 -20.79 13.73
CA GLU A 3 3.45 -20.46 12.30
C GLU A 3 2.52 -19.34 11.82
N THR A 4 1.28 -19.32 12.30
CA THR A 4 0.31 -18.27 11.95
C THR A 4 0.73 -16.92 12.53
N LEU A 5 1.27 -16.92 13.75
CA LEU A 5 1.82 -15.72 14.38
C LEU A 5 3.05 -15.21 13.61
N THR A 6 3.99 -16.09 13.26
CA THR A 6 5.16 -15.73 12.45
C THR A 6 4.75 -15.14 11.11
N PHE A 7 3.78 -15.77 10.42
CA PHE A 7 3.22 -15.23 9.18
C PHE A 7 2.57 -13.85 9.40
N GLY A 8 1.81 -13.67 10.47
CA GLY A 8 1.18 -12.38 10.78
C GLY A 8 2.19 -11.27 11.03
N LEU A 9 3.27 -11.56 11.76
CA LEU A 9 4.37 -10.62 11.97
C LEU A 9 5.07 -10.27 10.66
N LEU A 10 5.33 -11.26 9.80
CA LEU A 10 5.90 -11.05 8.48
C LEU A 10 5.00 -10.17 7.61
N ALA A 11 3.69 -10.46 7.57
CA ALA A 11 2.72 -9.70 6.80
C ALA A 11 2.63 -8.26 7.29
N PHE A 12 2.53 -8.06 8.60
CA PHE A 12 2.45 -6.73 9.21
C PHE A 12 3.70 -5.90 8.92
N THR A 13 4.90 -6.45 9.19
CA THR A 13 6.15 -5.73 8.97
C THR A 13 6.39 -5.43 7.50
N SER A 14 6.12 -6.38 6.61
CA SER A 14 6.26 -6.17 5.16
C SER A 14 5.32 -5.07 4.66
N LEU A 15 4.03 -5.12 5.03
CA LEU A 15 3.06 -4.10 4.64
C LEU A 15 3.39 -2.74 5.25
N PHE A 16 3.84 -2.69 6.52
CA PHE A 16 4.25 -1.44 7.16
C PHE A 16 5.41 -0.78 6.42
N THR A 17 6.45 -1.55 6.07
CA THR A 17 7.60 -1.04 5.33
C THR A 17 7.20 -0.54 3.94
N LEU A 18 6.28 -1.23 3.27
CA LEU A 18 5.90 -0.93 1.89
C LEU A 18 4.90 0.20 1.75
N ILE A 19 3.91 0.25 2.63
CA ILE A 19 2.95 1.36 2.69
C ILE A 19 3.66 2.61 3.24
N ASN A 20 4.67 2.41 4.09
CA ASN A 20 5.51 3.46 4.65
C ASN A 20 4.70 4.67 5.17
N PRO A 21 3.82 4.49 6.18
CA PRO A 21 2.99 5.59 6.68
C PRO A 21 3.82 6.77 7.19
N LEU A 22 4.98 6.52 7.79
CA LEU A 22 5.91 7.58 8.24
C LEU A 22 6.45 8.42 7.07
N GLY A 23 6.78 7.79 5.94
CA GLY A 23 7.22 8.50 4.73
C GLY A 23 6.07 9.19 3.99
N THR A 24 4.84 8.67 4.12
CA THR A 24 3.65 9.24 3.48
C THR A 24 3.16 10.49 4.21
N MET A 25 3.32 10.57 5.53
CA MET A 25 2.91 11.70 6.38
C MET A 25 3.41 13.08 5.87
N PRO A 26 4.72 13.33 5.63
CA PRO A 26 5.17 14.65 5.18
C PRO A 26 4.62 15.03 3.81
N VAL A 27 4.43 14.05 2.91
CA VAL A 27 3.84 14.31 1.59
C VAL A 27 2.36 14.65 1.72
N PHE A 28 1.61 13.91 2.54
CA PHE A 28 0.22 14.22 2.85
C PHE A 28 0.07 15.63 3.45
N MET A 29 0.94 16.00 4.39
CA MET A 29 0.95 17.33 5.00
C MET A 29 1.23 18.44 3.97
N ALA A 30 2.15 18.21 3.03
CA ALA A 30 2.42 19.17 1.96
C ALA A 30 1.21 19.34 1.02
N MET A 31 0.59 18.23 0.60
CA MET A 31 -0.56 18.23 -0.32
C MET A 31 -1.87 18.76 0.29
N THR A 32 -1.98 18.76 1.62
CA THR A 32 -3.16 19.23 2.35
C THR A 32 -2.92 20.52 3.13
N SER A 33 -1.82 21.23 2.84
CA SER A 33 -1.39 22.43 3.56
C SER A 33 -2.39 23.60 3.46
N GLU A 34 -3.16 23.69 2.37
CA GLU A 34 -4.18 24.72 2.14
C GLU A 34 -5.58 24.33 2.63
N LEU A 35 -5.76 23.09 3.11
CA LEU A 35 -7.07 22.59 3.55
C LEU A 35 -7.36 22.94 5.01
N SER A 36 -8.63 23.11 5.35
CA SER A 36 -9.06 23.14 6.74
C SER A 36 -8.79 21.80 7.44
N VAL A 37 -8.74 21.80 8.77
CA VAL A 37 -8.52 20.57 9.57
C VAL A 37 -9.60 19.51 9.28
N GLU A 38 -10.85 19.94 9.08
CA GLU A 38 -11.97 19.05 8.78
C GLU A 38 -11.84 18.42 7.37
N GLU A 39 -11.49 19.22 6.36
CA GLU A 39 -11.25 18.74 5.00
C GLU A 39 -10.03 17.81 4.93
N ARG A 40 -8.96 18.11 5.67
CA ARG A 40 -7.78 17.26 5.78
C ARG A 40 -8.13 15.91 6.38
N ASN A 41 -8.89 15.88 7.48
CA ASN A 41 -9.33 14.61 8.10
C ASN A 41 -10.26 13.80 7.18
N ARG A 42 -11.15 14.49 6.45
CA ARG A 42 -12.00 13.85 5.44
C ARG A 42 -11.18 13.24 4.30
N THR A 43 -10.14 13.95 3.85
CA THR A 43 -9.20 13.51 2.82
C THR A 43 -8.43 12.27 3.29
N ALA A 44 -7.84 12.30 4.49
CA ALA A 44 -7.15 11.16 5.08
C ALA A 44 -8.06 9.93 5.18
N ARG A 45 -9.26 10.10 5.73
CA ARG A 45 -10.25 9.00 5.85
C ARG A 45 -10.60 8.41 4.51
N LYS A 46 -10.88 9.26 3.51
CA LYS A 46 -11.23 8.80 2.16
C LYS A 46 -10.06 8.07 1.50
N ALA A 47 -8.84 8.61 1.61
CA ALA A 47 -7.64 7.98 1.07
C ALA A 47 -7.40 6.60 1.70
N SER A 48 -7.44 6.49 3.02
CA SER A 48 -7.27 5.21 3.73
C SER A 48 -8.35 4.19 3.37
N VAL A 49 -9.61 4.61 3.22
CA VAL A 49 -10.70 3.70 2.82
C VAL A 49 -10.50 3.20 1.38
N VAL A 50 -10.22 4.09 0.44
CA VAL A 50 -9.96 3.72 -0.96
C VAL A 50 -8.77 2.78 -1.05
N ALA A 51 -7.70 3.09 -0.32
CA ALA A 51 -6.50 2.26 -0.28
C ALA A 51 -6.77 0.87 0.32
N PHE A 52 -7.50 0.80 1.43
CA PHE A 52 -7.87 -0.48 2.04
C PHE A 52 -8.61 -1.38 1.06
N PHE A 53 -9.67 -0.87 0.42
CA PHE A 53 -10.43 -1.66 -0.55
C PHE A 53 -9.61 -2.02 -1.78
N THR A 54 -8.70 -1.15 -2.22
CA THR A 54 -7.78 -1.45 -3.33
C THR A 54 -6.86 -2.62 -2.98
N ILE A 55 -6.22 -2.58 -1.81
CA ILE A 55 -5.35 -3.69 -1.33
C ILE A 55 -6.15 -4.99 -1.21
N ILE A 56 -7.35 -4.95 -0.64
CA ILE A 56 -8.21 -6.14 -0.51
C ILE A 56 -8.59 -6.69 -1.89
N ALA A 57 -8.97 -5.83 -2.84
CA ALA A 57 -9.29 -6.25 -4.18
C ALA A 57 -8.11 -6.99 -4.83
N PHE A 58 -6.92 -6.39 -4.82
CA PHE A 58 -5.72 -7.02 -5.38
C PHE A 58 -5.30 -8.30 -4.64
N ALA A 59 -5.44 -8.35 -3.31
CA ALA A 59 -5.18 -9.57 -2.57
C ALA A 59 -6.05 -10.73 -3.09
N LEU A 60 -7.34 -10.48 -3.33
CA LEU A 60 -8.29 -11.49 -3.78
C LEU A 60 -8.13 -11.85 -5.27
N THR A 61 -7.81 -10.87 -6.13
CA THR A 61 -7.81 -11.05 -7.59
C THR A 61 -6.43 -11.24 -8.22
N GLY A 62 -5.35 -10.92 -7.52
CA GLY A 62 -4.00 -10.91 -8.08
C GLY A 62 -3.56 -12.28 -8.62
N GLN A 63 -3.91 -13.35 -7.90
CA GLN A 63 -3.58 -14.71 -8.34
C GLN A 63 -4.33 -15.12 -9.61
N LEU A 64 -5.60 -14.69 -9.75
CA LEU A 64 -6.37 -14.91 -10.98
C LEU A 64 -5.72 -14.20 -12.18
N LEU A 65 -5.21 -12.99 -11.96
CA LEU A 65 -4.52 -12.21 -12.98
C LEU A 65 -3.25 -12.92 -13.47
N PHE A 66 -2.43 -13.43 -12.56
CA PHE A 66 -1.19 -14.13 -12.92
C PHE A 66 -1.45 -15.44 -13.65
N ASN A 67 -2.44 -16.21 -13.20
CA ASN A 67 -2.87 -17.42 -13.88
C ASN A 67 -3.39 -17.13 -15.30
N PHE A 68 -4.13 -16.03 -15.48
CA PHE A 68 -4.63 -15.60 -16.79
C PHE A 68 -3.50 -15.24 -17.76
N PHE A 69 -2.48 -14.51 -17.29
CA PHE A 69 -1.32 -14.12 -18.12
C PHE A 69 -0.22 -15.18 -18.21
N GLY A 70 -0.35 -16.32 -17.52
CA GLY A 70 0.70 -17.34 -17.46
C GLY A 70 1.98 -16.90 -16.74
N ILE A 71 1.87 -15.93 -15.83
CA ILE A 71 3.01 -15.42 -15.04
C ILE A 71 3.17 -16.28 -13.80
N SER A 72 4.39 -16.82 -13.58
CA SER A 72 4.65 -17.59 -12.38
C SER A 72 4.73 -16.66 -11.14
N VAL A 73 4.18 -17.13 -10.01
CA VAL A 73 4.31 -16.45 -8.72
C VAL A 73 5.78 -16.22 -8.36
N ASN A 74 6.66 -17.16 -8.72
CA ASN A 74 8.10 -17.04 -8.47
C ASN A 74 8.73 -15.89 -9.26
N SER A 75 8.35 -15.69 -10.53
CA SER A 75 8.78 -14.55 -11.33
C SER A 75 8.30 -13.24 -10.69
N PHE A 76 7.05 -13.21 -10.22
CA PHE A 76 6.50 -12.04 -9.54
C PHE A 76 7.20 -11.77 -8.20
N ARG A 77 7.59 -12.81 -7.46
CA ARG A 77 8.36 -12.71 -6.21
C ARG A 77 9.73 -12.08 -6.43
N VAL A 78 10.41 -12.40 -7.54
CA VAL A 78 11.68 -11.76 -7.91
C VAL A 78 11.48 -10.25 -8.13
N VAL A 79 10.46 -9.87 -8.92
CA VAL A 79 10.13 -8.47 -9.17
C VAL A 79 9.74 -7.73 -7.88
N GLY A 80 8.93 -8.36 -7.03
CA GLY A 80 8.55 -7.83 -5.73
C GLY A 80 9.74 -7.63 -4.80
N GLY A 81 10.70 -8.55 -4.80
CA GLY A 81 11.95 -8.43 -4.06
C GLY A 81 12.81 -7.25 -4.54
N ILE A 82 12.91 -7.03 -5.85
CA ILE A 82 13.60 -5.87 -6.42
C ILE A 82 12.92 -4.57 -5.99
N ILE A 83 11.59 -4.53 -6.04
CA ILE A 83 10.79 -3.37 -5.60
C ILE A 83 11.03 -3.10 -4.10
N PHE A 84 10.99 -4.13 -3.25
CA PHE A 84 11.28 -4.01 -1.82
C PHE A 84 12.69 -3.49 -1.54
N PHE A 85 13.69 -3.99 -2.28
CA PHE A 85 15.07 -3.52 -2.18
C PHE A 85 15.20 -2.03 -2.54
N ILE A 86 14.60 -1.59 -3.65
CA ILE A 86 14.63 -0.19 -4.08
C ILE A 86 13.98 0.72 -3.02
N MET A 87 12.80 0.36 -2.50
CA MET A 87 12.15 1.16 -1.46
C MET A 87 12.94 1.19 -0.15
N GLY A 88 13.52 0.06 0.26
CA GLY A 88 14.40 0.03 1.44
C GLY A 88 15.62 0.95 1.26
N MET A 89 16.21 0.98 0.05
CA MET A 89 17.30 1.90 -0.29
C MET A 89 16.86 3.36 -0.29
N ASP A 90 15.67 3.68 -0.80
CA ASP A 90 15.10 5.03 -0.76
C ASP A 90 14.87 5.49 0.68
N MET A 91 14.38 4.60 1.56
CA MET A 91 14.22 4.87 2.99
C MET A 91 15.57 5.19 3.67
N LEU A 92 16.62 4.39 3.41
CA LEU A 92 17.96 4.64 3.95
C LEU A 92 18.56 5.96 3.48
N GLN A 93 18.25 6.37 2.25
CA GLN A 93 18.72 7.63 1.67
C GLN A 93 17.85 8.83 2.05
N ALA A 94 16.80 8.63 2.87
CA ALA A 94 15.75 9.61 3.16
C ALA A 94 15.17 10.26 1.89
N ARG A 95 15.18 9.52 0.77
CA ARG A 95 14.54 9.94 -0.47
C ARG A 95 13.05 9.72 -0.28
N LEU A 96 12.34 10.78 0.08
CA LEU A 96 10.89 10.81 -0.06
C LEU A 96 10.61 10.49 -1.52
N SER A 97 9.89 9.39 -1.80
CA SER A 97 9.52 9.00 -3.15
C SER A 97 8.83 10.19 -3.80
N GLN A 98 9.57 10.92 -4.64
CA GLN A 98 9.05 12.11 -5.29
C GLN A 98 8.02 11.63 -6.30
N VAL A 99 6.76 11.63 -5.90
CA VAL A 99 5.68 11.81 -6.87
C VAL A 99 5.98 13.16 -7.50
N LYS A 100 6.63 13.17 -8.67
CA LYS A 100 6.80 14.37 -9.49
C LYS A 100 5.40 14.82 -9.89
N ILE A 101 4.77 15.62 -9.04
CA ILE A 101 3.54 16.33 -9.39
C ILE A 101 3.98 17.33 -10.46
N ARG A 102 3.65 17.05 -11.71
CA ARG A 102 3.80 18.03 -12.79
C ARG A 102 2.75 19.11 -12.54
N ASP A 103 3.19 20.34 -12.28
CA ASP A 103 2.34 21.51 -12.01
C ASP A 103 1.26 21.78 -13.07
N ASN A 104 1.36 21.16 -14.26
CA ASN A 104 0.50 21.43 -15.42
C ASN A 104 -0.70 20.47 -15.60
N GLU A 105 -0.92 19.46 -14.77
CA GLU A 105 -2.10 18.55 -14.89
C GLU A 105 -3.21 18.80 -13.85
N VAL A 106 -3.12 19.90 -13.10
CA VAL A 106 -4.11 20.28 -12.07
C VAL A 106 -5.42 20.81 -12.68
N LYS A 107 -5.47 21.05 -13.99
CA LYS A 107 -6.65 21.57 -14.69
C LYS A 107 -7.30 20.48 -15.53
N SER A 108 -8.21 19.71 -14.90
CA SER A 108 -9.52 19.33 -15.47
C SER A 108 -9.97 17.88 -15.21
N TYR A 109 -9.15 16.94 -14.72
CA TYR A 109 -9.63 15.54 -14.59
C TYR A 109 -9.15 14.67 -13.41
N VAL A 110 -8.52 15.24 -12.36
CA VAL A 110 -8.28 14.52 -11.10
C VAL A 110 -8.75 15.38 -9.92
N SER A 111 -10.05 15.39 -9.67
CA SER A 111 -10.70 16.30 -8.70
C SER A 111 -10.63 15.83 -7.24
N ASP A 112 -9.82 14.81 -6.92
CA ASP A 112 -9.76 14.30 -5.56
C ASP A 112 -8.38 13.73 -5.19
N ILE A 113 -7.58 14.56 -4.52
CA ILE A 113 -6.25 14.20 -4.03
C ILE A 113 -6.27 12.95 -3.13
N SER A 114 -7.41 12.67 -2.48
CA SER A 114 -7.56 11.47 -1.63
C SER A 114 -7.50 10.18 -2.45
N ILE A 115 -7.96 10.19 -3.69
CA ILE A 115 -7.92 9.02 -4.58
C ILE A 115 -6.57 8.99 -5.30
N THR A 116 -6.23 10.08 -5.98
CA THR A 116 -4.98 10.19 -6.73
C THR A 116 -4.29 11.51 -6.41
N PRO A 117 -3.03 11.49 -5.94
CA PRO A 117 -2.15 10.33 -5.80
C PRO A 117 -2.19 9.61 -4.44
N LEU A 118 -2.94 10.10 -3.44
CA LEU A 118 -2.81 9.61 -2.04
C LEU A 118 -3.16 8.12 -1.87
N ALA A 119 -4.39 7.71 -2.19
CA ALA A 119 -4.72 6.28 -2.10
C ALA A 119 -3.95 5.47 -3.16
N ILE A 120 -3.97 5.94 -4.41
CA ILE A 120 -3.29 5.32 -5.54
C ILE A 120 -2.48 6.40 -6.28
N PRO A 121 -1.16 6.26 -6.44
CA PRO A 121 -0.33 5.10 -6.12
C PRO A 121 0.44 5.21 -4.79
N MET A 122 0.22 6.23 -3.95
CA MET A 122 1.11 6.44 -2.80
C MET A 122 0.95 5.38 -1.70
N ILE A 123 -0.25 5.23 -1.13
CA ILE A 123 -0.51 4.22 -0.10
C ILE A 123 -0.56 2.82 -0.74
N CYS A 124 -1.33 2.67 -1.81
CA CYS A 124 -1.43 1.43 -2.59
C CYS A 124 -0.45 1.39 -3.75
N GLY A 125 0.83 1.58 -3.43
CA GLY A 125 1.88 1.51 -4.42
C GLY A 125 2.06 0.11 -5.01
N PRO A 126 2.81 0.00 -6.13
CA PRO A 126 3.13 -1.28 -6.75
C PRO A 126 3.80 -2.25 -5.77
N GLY A 127 4.58 -1.73 -4.81
CA GLY A 127 5.16 -2.52 -3.72
C GLY A 127 4.11 -3.16 -2.80
N ALA A 128 3.21 -2.36 -2.24
CA ALA A 128 2.15 -2.84 -1.35
C ALA A 128 1.22 -3.85 -2.07
N ILE A 129 0.85 -3.55 -3.32
CA ILE A 129 0.05 -4.46 -4.16
C ILE A 129 0.80 -5.77 -4.41
N THR A 130 2.07 -5.71 -4.80
CA THR A 130 2.87 -6.91 -5.06
C THR A 130 2.95 -7.80 -3.83
N THR A 131 3.24 -7.21 -2.68
CA THR A 131 3.40 -7.95 -1.43
C THR A 131 2.08 -8.54 -0.94
N VAL A 132 0.96 -7.83 -1.05
CA VAL A 132 -0.32 -8.42 -0.61
C VAL A 132 -0.71 -9.63 -1.46
N ILE A 133 -0.41 -9.61 -2.76
CA ILE A 133 -0.68 -10.75 -3.65
C ILE A 133 0.21 -11.94 -3.26
N LEU A 134 1.51 -11.71 -3.03
CA LEU A 134 2.44 -12.76 -2.63
C LEU A 134 2.09 -13.35 -1.26
N LEU A 135 1.72 -12.51 -0.29
CA LEU A 135 1.30 -12.95 1.04
C LEU A 135 -0.02 -13.72 0.99
N MET A 136 -0.95 -13.33 0.11
CA MET A 136 -2.20 -14.07 -0.09
C MET A 136 -1.96 -15.45 -0.69
N GLU A 137 -1.01 -15.56 -1.61
CA GLU A 137 -0.60 -16.84 -2.18
C GLU A 137 0.09 -17.74 -1.13
N ASP A 138 0.95 -17.18 -0.27
CA ASP A 138 1.59 -17.92 0.82
C ASP A 138 0.58 -18.34 1.93
N ALA A 139 -0.59 -17.68 1.99
CA ALA A 139 -1.67 -17.96 2.93
C ALA A 139 -2.51 -19.19 2.52
N ASN A 140 -1.87 -20.36 2.50
CA ASN A 140 -2.47 -21.64 2.11
C ASN A 140 -3.61 -22.14 3.02
N THR A 141 -3.79 -21.54 4.20
CA THR A 141 -4.80 -21.96 5.18
C THR A 141 -5.71 -20.80 5.57
N ILE A 142 -6.97 -21.12 5.92
CA ILE A 142 -7.96 -20.11 6.35
C ILE A 142 -7.43 -19.23 7.50
N PRO A 143 -6.76 -19.77 8.54
CA PRO A 143 -6.18 -18.94 9.59
C PRO A 143 -5.17 -17.92 9.06
N LYS A 144 -4.28 -18.31 8.13
CA LYS A 144 -3.29 -17.38 7.53
C LYS A 144 -3.99 -16.28 6.73
N LYS A 145 -5.03 -16.60 5.96
CA LYS A 145 -5.81 -15.60 5.22
C LYS A 145 -6.49 -14.60 6.15
N LEU A 146 -7.11 -15.07 7.23
CA LEU A 146 -7.70 -14.21 8.25
C LEU A 146 -6.64 -13.31 8.91
N THR A 147 -5.48 -13.87 9.26
CA THR A 147 -4.37 -13.08 9.81
C THR A 147 -3.87 -12.02 8.83
N LEU A 148 -3.80 -12.31 7.53
CA LEU A 148 -3.44 -11.32 6.51
C LEU A 148 -4.47 -10.18 6.46
N PHE A 149 -5.77 -10.46 6.45
CA PHE A 149 -6.79 -9.42 6.46
C PHE A 149 -6.74 -8.57 7.73
N VAL A 150 -6.49 -9.18 8.89
CA VAL A 150 -6.27 -8.45 10.14
C VAL A 150 -5.03 -7.56 10.02
N ALA A 151 -3.92 -8.05 9.47
CA ALA A 151 -2.71 -7.25 9.26
C ALA A 151 -2.96 -6.06 8.33
N ILE A 152 -3.67 -6.26 7.21
CA ILE A 152 -4.08 -5.20 6.28
C ILE A 152 -4.95 -4.16 6.99
N PHE A 153 -5.93 -4.59 7.78
CA PHE A 153 -6.78 -3.68 8.53
C PHE A 153 -5.98 -2.85 9.54
N LEU A 154 -5.12 -3.51 10.33
CA LEU A 154 -4.28 -2.84 11.33
C LEU A 154 -3.32 -1.83 10.70
N ILE A 155 -2.67 -2.18 9.58
CA ILE A 155 -1.76 -1.23 8.94
C ILE A 155 -2.51 -0.04 8.33
N MET A 156 -3.68 -0.26 7.74
CA MET A 156 -4.49 0.83 7.19
C MET A 156 -5.03 1.77 8.27
N LEU A 157 -5.40 1.22 9.44
CA LEU A 157 -5.78 2.00 10.61
C LEU A 157 -4.58 2.80 11.15
N LEU A 158 -3.41 2.19 11.22
CA LEU A 158 -2.19 2.86 11.64
C LEU A 158 -1.80 3.99 10.66
N THR A 159 -1.86 3.74 9.35
CA THR A 159 -1.62 4.75 8.30
C THR A 159 -2.62 5.90 8.35
N TYR A 160 -3.85 5.67 8.82
CA TYR A 160 -4.83 6.74 9.03
C TYR A 160 -4.54 7.59 10.27
N ILE A 161 -3.96 6.99 11.32
CA ILE A 161 -3.64 7.67 12.58
C ILE A 161 -2.36 8.50 12.47
N ILE A 162 -1.37 8.02 11.71
CA ILE A 162 -0.11 8.71 11.42
C ILE A 162 -0.35 9.86 10.43
#